data_AF-E8N788-F1
#
_entry.id   AF-E8N788-F1
#
_cell.length_a   1.000
_cell.length_b   1.000
_cell.length_c   1.000
_cell.angle_alpha   90.00
_cell.angle_beta   90.00
_cell.angle_gamma   90.00
#
_symmetry.space_group_name_H-M   'P 1'
#
loop_
_entity.id
_entity.type
_entity.pdbx_description
1 polymer ?
#
loop_
_entity_poly.entity_id
_entity_poly.type
_entity_poly.pdbx_seq_one_letter_code
_entity_poly.pdbx_strand_id
1 'polypeptide(L)'
;MSDASIDPSTPDVPVTDPDGGLAAAQPLRDGDTSIEPDPALDPAQAEWDATTAIDAGVDPEDINPATATGADPAEIPADDSDIPLEDIHPESTGTDSQGEDPGIVELGEEGQGDLAPEDL
;
A
#
# COMPACT_ATOMS: atom_id res chain seq x y z
N MET A 1 16.44 25.10 29.97
CA MET A 1 17.32 23.96 29.65
C MET A 1 17.61 23.24 30.95
N SER A 2 16.76 22.28 31.32
CA SER A 2 16.99 21.42 32.49
C SER A 2 16.88 19.98 32.01
N ASP A 3 18.03 19.32 32.03
CA ASP A 3 18.26 17.94 31.65
C ASP A 3 17.66 17.01 32.73
N ALA A 4 16.68 16.19 32.35
CA ALA A 4 16.10 15.19 33.25
C ALA A 4 16.82 13.86 33.03
N SER A 5 17.91 13.67 33.79
CA SER A 5 18.61 12.40 33.92
C SER A 5 17.67 11.35 34.53
N ILE A 6 17.26 10.37 33.73
CA ILE A 6 16.51 9.20 34.20
C ILE A 6 17.49 8.24 34.90
N ASP A 7 17.30 8.04 36.21
CA ASP A 7 18.04 7.07 37.01
C ASP A 7 17.50 5.65 36.76
N PRO A 8 18.30 4.71 36.24
CA PRO A 8 17.87 3.35 35.93
C PRO A 8 17.68 2.44 37.17
N SER A 9 17.82 2.96 38.39
CA SER A 9 17.79 2.14 39.62
C SER A 9 16.41 1.99 40.28
N THR A 10 15.33 2.50 39.69
CA THR A 10 13.99 2.39 40.29
C THR A 10 13.38 1.03 39.97
N PRO A 11 13.16 0.14 40.96
CA PRO A 11 12.51 -1.15 40.70
C PRO A 11 11.06 -0.93 40.25
N ASP A 12 10.69 -1.64 39.18
CA ASP A 12 9.36 -1.62 38.57
C ASP A 12 8.32 -2.11 39.58
N VAL A 13 7.62 -1.17 40.23
CA VAL A 13 6.54 -1.50 41.16
C VAL A 13 5.28 -1.67 40.31
N PRO A 14 4.62 -2.85 40.30
CA PRO A 14 3.39 -2.99 39.55
C PRO A 14 2.35 -2.04 40.15
N VAL A 15 1.92 -1.05 39.35
CA VAL A 15 0.76 -0.22 39.68
C VAL A 15 -0.46 -1.13 39.63
N THR A 16 -0.87 -1.63 40.79
CA THR A 16 -2.22 -2.19 40.98
C THR A 16 -3.20 -1.04 41.08
N ASP A 17 -4.01 -0.86 40.04
CA ASP A 17 -5.18 0.02 40.05
C ASP A 17 -6.19 -0.50 41.10
N PRO A 18 -6.55 0.28 42.13
CA PRO A 18 -7.52 -0.14 43.14
C PRO A 18 -8.98 -0.21 42.61
N ASP A 19 -9.26 0.33 41.41
CA ASP A 19 -10.63 0.51 40.90
C ASP A 19 -10.95 -0.34 39.66
N GLY A 20 -10.41 -1.56 39.54
CA GLY A 20 -10.96 -2.60 38.65
C GLY A 20 -11.13 -2.21 37.17
N GLY A 21 -10.46 -1.15 36.71
CA GLY A 21 -10.42 -0.74 35.32
C GLY A 21 -9.46 -1.67 34.58
N LEU A 22 -9.82 -2.08 33.37
CA LEU A 22 -8.91 -2.79 32.48
C LEU A 22 -7.58 -2.02 32.45
N ALA A 23 -6.52 -2.62 32.99
CA ALA A 23 -5.20 -2.03 33.04
C ALA A 23 -4.93 -1.35 31.70
N ALA A 24 -4.72 -0.04 31.70
CA ALA A 24 -4.60 0.75 30.49
C ALA A 24 -3.65 0.03 29.54
N ALA A 25 -4.17 -0.49 28.41
CA ALA A 25 -3.42 -1.33 27.51
C ALA A 25 -2.15 -0.58 27.12
N GLN A 26 -1.01 -1.07 27.58
CA GLN A 26 0.28 -0.48 27.23
C GLN A 26 0.57 -0.83 25.77
N PRO A 27 1.22 0.06 25.00
CA PRO A 27 1.72 -0.29 23.68
C PRO A 27 2.60 -1.54 23.78
N LEU A 28 2.50 -2.44 22.79
CA LEU A 28 3.44 -3.54 22.68
C LEU A 28 4.86 -2.97 22.55
N ARG A 29 5.75 -3.47 23.40
CA ARG A 29 7.18 -3.21 23.35
C ARG A 29 7.85 -4.30 22.52
N ASP A 30 9.06 -4.01 22.05
CA ASP A 30 9.81 -4.89 21.13
C ASP A 30 10.04 -6.30 21.70
N GLY A 31 10.07 -6.46 23.03
CA GLY A 31 10.22 -7.75 23.71
C GLY A 31 8.91 -8.51 24.01
N ASP A 32 7.75 -7.96 23.65
CA ASP A 32 6.45 -8.57 23.93
C ASP A 32 6.06 -9.65 22.90
N THR A 33 6.87 -9.83 21.85
CA THR A 33 6.71 -10.91 20.86
C THR A 33 7.92 -11.85 20.86
N SER A 34 7.71 -13.11 20.48
CA SER A 34 8.80 -14.08 20.31
C SER A 34 9.38 -14.10 18.90
N ILE A 35 8.91 -13.23 18.00
CA ILE A 35 9.43 -13.07 16.66
C ILE A 35 10.45 -11.94 16.71
N GLU A 36 11.66 -12.21 16.24
CA GLU A 36 12.62 -11.16 15.96
C GLU A 36 12.21 -10.49 14.64
N PRO A 37 11.95 -9.16 14.62
CA PRO A 37 11.67 -8.47 13.37
C PRO A 37 12.90 -8.54 12.46
N ASP A 38 12.71 -9.00 11.22
CA ASP A 38 13.76 -8.99 10.20
C ASP A 38 13.74 -7.61 9.52
N PRO A 39 14.75 -6.75 9.72
CA PRO A 39 14.80 -5.43 9.12
C PRO A 39 14.85 -5.49 7.59
N ALA A 40 15.34 -6.58 6.99
CA ALA A 40 15.37 -6.73 5.54
C ALA A 40 13.99 -7.00 4.93
N LEU A 41 12.99 -7.37 5.75
CA LEU A 41 11.61 -7.60 5.34
C LEU A 41 10.68 -6.44 5.70
N ASP A 42 11.17 -5.40 6.37
CA ASP A 42 10.41 -4.19 6.65
C ASP A 42 10.43 -3.26 5.43
N PRO A 43 9.27 -2.97 4.81
CA PRO A 43 9.20 -2.06 3.66
C PRO A 43 9.74 -0.66 3.96
N ALA A 44 9.51 -0.13 5.17
CA ALA A 44 10.00 1.18 5.55
C ALA A 44 11.53 1.19 5.66
N GLN A 45 12.10 0.12 6.22
CA GLN A 45 13.55 -0.05 6.30
C GLN A 45 14.18 -0.21 4.92
N ALA A 46 13.54 -0.97 4.01
CA ALA A 46 14.02 -1.15 2.64
C ALA A 46 14.07 0.19 1.86
N GLU A 47 13.06 1.05 2.00
CA GLU A 47 13.05 2.38 1.37
C GLU A 47 14.14 3.31 1.93
N TRP A 48 14.39 3.25 3.25
CA TRP A 48 15.46 4.00 3.89
C TRP A 48 16.85 3.54 3.48
N ASP A 49 17.06 2.22 3.40
CA ASP A 49 18.32 1.64 2.96
C ASP A 49 18.61 2.02 1.49
N ALA A 50 17.59 1.97 0.63
CA ALA A 50 17.69 2.42 -0.75
C ALA A 50 18.09 3.91 -0.84
N THR A 51 17.43 4.79 -0.07
CA THR A 51 17.77 6.22 -0.04
C THR A 51 19.20 6.46 0.43
N THR A 52 19.62 5.75 1.48
CA THR A 52 20.97 5.83 2.02
C THR A 52 22.03 5.37 1.01
N ALA A 53 21.73 4.32 0.24
CA ALA A 53 22.61 3.83 -0.81
C ALA A 53 22.74 4.83 -1.98
N ILE A 54 21.64 5.46 -2.39
CA ILE A 54 21.65 6.53 -3.40
C ILE A 54 22.51 7.71 -2.93
N ASP A 55 22.34 8.14 -1.68
CA ASP A 55 23.15 9.22 -1.09
C ASP A 55 24.63 8.87 -0.98
N ALA A 56 24.96 7.58 -0.79
CA ALA A 56 26.33 7.07 -0.81
C ALA A 56 26.92 6.95 -2.23
N GLY A 57 26.13 7.24 -3.27
CA GLY A 57 26.55 7.22 -4.68
C GLY A 57 26.49 5.86 -5.33
N VAL A 58 25.72 4.91 -4.78
CA VAL A 58 25.41 3.64 -5.43
C VAL A 58 24.50 3.88 -6.64
N ASP A 59 24.72 3.14 -7.73
CA ASP A 59 23.89 3.25 -8.94
C ASP A 59 22.45 2.77 -8.64
N PRO A 60 21.40 3.53 -8.97
CA PRO A 60 20.01 3.11 -8.75
C PRO A 60 19.66 1.78 -9.45
N GLU A 61 20.29 1.44 -10.58
CA GLU A 61 20.07 0.16 -11.27
C GLU A 61 20.64 -1.04 -10.48
N ASP A 62 21.62 -0.81 -9.59
CA ASP A 62 22.14 -1.84 -8.68
C ASP A 62 21.24 -2.02 -7.44
N ILE A 63 20.47 -1.00 -7.07
CA ILE A 63 19.56 -1.00 -5.90
C ILE A 63 18.20 -1.59 -6.27
N ASN A 64 17.63 -1.16 -7.40
CA ASN A 64 16.39 -1.65 -7.96
C ASN A 64 16.63 -2.10 -9.40
N PRO A 65 17.27 -3.26 -9.61
CA PRO A 65 17.42 -3.79 -10.94
C PRO A 65 16.03 -4.01 -11.54
N ALA A 66 15.87 -3.68 -12.82
CA ALA A 66 14.61 -3.88 -13.53
C ALA A 66 14.12 -5.33 -13.36
N THR A 67 13.11 -5.54 -12.53
CA THR A 67 12.44 -6.83 -12.38
C THR A 67 11.76 -7.13 -13.71
N ALA A 68 12.22 -8.19 -14.38
CA ALA A 68 11.85 -8.55 -15.75
C ALA A 68 10.34 -8.36 -16.07
N THR A 69 10.00 -7.33 -16.84
CA THR A 69 8.77 -7.04 -17.61
C THR A 69 7.38 -7.42 -17.04
N GLY A 70 7.27 -7.89 -15.80
CA GLY A 70 6.05 -8.50 -15.25
C GLY A 70 5.74 -9.90 -15.78
N ALA A 71 6.67 -10.57 -16.48
CA ALA A 71 6.46 -11.94 -16.96
C ALA A 71 6.69 -12.94 -15.81
N ASP A 72 5.82 -13.93 -15.66
CA ASP A 72 6.00 -15.00 -14.68
C ASP A 72 7.28 -15.78 -15.03
N PRO A 73 8.28 -15.90 -14.13
CA PRO A 73 9.48 -16.70 -14.39
C PRO A 73 9.19 -18.17 -14.70
N ALA A 74 8.01 -18.67 -14.31
CA ALA A 74 7.52 -20.01 -14.62
C ALA A 74 6.55 -20.05 -15.81
N GLU A 75 6.38 -18.94 -16.53
CA GLU A 75 5.54 -18.89 -17.73
C GLU A 75 6.02 -19.92 -18.75
N ILE A 76 5.14 -20.87 -19.06
CA ILE A 76 5.34 -21.79 -20.17
C ILE A 76 4.81 -21.06 -21.42
N PRO A 77 5.63 -20.87 -22.46
CA PRO A 77 5.16 -20.28 -23.70
C PRO A 77 3.94 -21.05 -24.21
N ALA A 78 2.83 -20.36 -24.46
CA ALA A 78 1.71 -20.97 -25.17
C ALA A 78 2.15 -21.20 -26.62
N ASP A 79 2.22 -22.46 -27.04
CA ASP A 79 2.22 -22.81 -28.46
C ASP A 79 0.85 -22.35 -28.97
N ASP A 80 0.81 -21.29 -29.80
CA ASP A 80 -0.34 -20.77 -30.55
C ASP A 80 -1.73 -21.27 -30.14
N SER A 81 -2.55 -20.39 -29.53
CA SER A 81 -3.97 -20.58 -29.19
C SER A 81 -4.61 -21.80 -29.88
N ASP A 82 -4.67 -22.94 -29.16
CA ASP A 82 -5.29 -24.20 -29.60
C ASP A 82 -6.79 -24.07 -29.93
N ILE A 83 -7.37 -22.88 -29.74
CA ILE A 83 -8.76 -22.56 -30.07
C ILE A 83 -8.89 -22.51 -31.60
N PRO A 84 -9.65 -23.43 -32.22
CA PRO A 84 -9.94 -23.38 -33.64
C PRO A 84 -10.56 -22.03 -34.01
N LEU A 85 -10.24 -21.52 -35.21
CA LEU A 85 -10.79 -20.24 -35.70
C LEU A 85 -12.33 -20.20 -35.65
N GLU A 86 -12.96 -21.38 -35.75
CA GLU A 86 -14.41 -21.55 -35.66
C GLU A 86 -14.99 -21.25 -34.27
N ASP A 87 -14.18 -21.39 -33.21
CA ASP A 87 -14.56 -21.15 -31.82
C ASP A 87 -14.25 -19.71 -31.37
N ILE A 88 -13.61 -18.91 -32.23
CA ILE A 88 -13.38 -17.47 -31.99
C ILE A 88 -14.66 -16.71 -32.37
N HIS A 89 -15.36 -16.19 -31.36
CA HIS A 89 -16.49 -15.30 -31.61
C HIS A 89 -16.03 -14.02 -32.34
N PRO A 90 -16.76 -13.55 -33.36
CA PRO A 90 -16.41 -12.31 -34.05
C PRO A 90 -16.44 -11.15 -33.06
N GLU A 91 -15.36 -10.36 -33.04
CA GLU A 91 -15.16 -9.24 -32.12
C GLU A 91 -16.20 -8.11 -32.26
N SER A 92 -17.09 -8.22 -33.26
CA SER A 92 -18.17 -7.26 -33.51
C SER A 92 -19.47 -7.54 -32.75
N THR A 93 -19.50 -8.49 -31.81
CA THR A 93 -20.60 -8.54 -30.81
C THR A 93 -20.39 -7.56 -29.66
N GLY A 94 -19.50 -6.59 -29.83
CA GLY A 94 -19.45 -5.40 -28.99
C GLY A 94 -20.82 -4.75 -28.99
N THR A 95 -21.40 -4.64 -27.80
CA THR A 95 -22.60 -3.83 -27.57
C THR A 95 -22.38 -2.46 -28.21
N ASP A 96 -23.16 -2.11 -29.24
CA ASP A 96 -23.17 -0.80 -29.91
C ASP A 96 -23.46 0.39 -28.96
N SER A 97 -23.64 0.12 -27.66
CA SER A 97 -23.82 1.10 -26.59
C SER A 97 -22.53 1.50 -25.85
N GLN A 98 -21.37 0.98 -26.25
CA GLN A 98 -20.05 1.42 -25.73
C GLN A 98 -19.40 2.50 -26.61
N GLY A 99 -20.17 3.06 -27.55
CA GLY A 99 -19.74 4.16 -28.41
C GLY A 99 -19.89 5.55 -27.80
N GLU A 100 -20.51 5.66 -26.62
CA GLU A 100 -20.54 6.92 -25.86
C GLU A 100 -19.35 6.94 -24.91
N ASP A 101 -18.52 7.98 -25.01
CA ASP A 101 -17.39 8.20 -24.13
C ASP A 101 -17.91 8.34 -22.68
N PRO A 102 -17.53 7.46 -21.73
CA PRO A 102 -17.96 7.58 -20.34
C PRO A 102 -17.44 8.85 -19.66
N GLY A 103 -16.50 9.57 -20.27
CA GLY A 103 -16.05 10.91 -19.87
C GLY A 103 -16.94 12.06 -20.38
N ILE A 104 -17.80 11.81 -21.37
CA ILE A 104 -18.77 12.79 -21.88
C ILE A 104 -20.14 12.44 -21.31
N VAL A 105 -20.37 12.88 -20.07
CA VAL A 105 -21.73 13.06 -19.58
C VAL A 105 -22.23 14.37 -20.18
N GLU A 106 -23.26 14.32 -21.02
CA GLU A 106 -24.01 15.52 -21.41
C GLU A 106 -24.59 16.11 -20.11
N LEU A 107 -23.91 17.10 -19.53
CA LEU A 107 -24.57 18.03 -18.62
C LEU A 107 -25.62 18.72 -19.48
N GLY A 108 -26.88 18.33 -19.34
CA GLY A 108 -27.98 19.14 -19.86
C GLY A 108 -27.78 20.60 -19.43
N GLU A 109 -28.35 21.55 -20.16
CA GLU A 109 -28.17 23.02 -19.98
C GLU A 109 -28.50 23.57 -18.57
N GLU A 110 -28.90 22.70 -17.64
CA GLU A 110 -29.23 23.00 -16.27
C GLU A 110 -28.32 22.13 -15.38
N GLY A 111 -27.20 22.70 -14.91
CA GLY A 111 -26.36 22.07 -13.92
C GLY A 111 -27.20 21.64 -12.71
N GLN A 112 -27.46 20.33 -12.57
CA GLN A 112 -28.23 19.73 -11.48
C GLN A 112 -27.47 19.71 -10.14
N GLY A 113 -26.68 20.75 -9.87
CA GLY A 113 -25.78 20.82 -8.73
C GLY A 113 -25.47 22.22 -8.22
N ASP A 114 -26.16 23.27 -8.70
CA ASP A 114 -26.06 24.57 -8.05
C ASP A 114 -27.16 24.69 -7.00
N LEU A 115 -26.77 24.84 -5.72
CA LEU A 115 -27.71 25.11 -4.64
C LEU A 115 -28.41 26.44 -4.93
N ALA A 116 -29.72 26.50 -4.74
CA ALA A 116 -30.43 27.74 -4.97
C ALA A 116 -29.92 28.80 -3.96
N PRO A 117 -29.89 30.11 -4.31
CA PRO A 117 -29.42 31.16 -3.40
C PRO A 117 -30.21 31.25 -2.08
N GLU A 118 -31.37 30.61 -2.03
CA GLU A 118 -32.25 30.48 -0.86
C GLU A 118 -31.81 29.36 0.11
N ASP A 119 -30.83 28.54 -0.26
CA ASP A 119 -30.23 27.49 0.59
C ASP A 119 -29.03 27.99 1.44
N LEU A 120 -28.73 29.30 1.44
CA LEU A 120 -27.68 29.95 2.24
C LEU A 120 -28.22 30.78 3.41
#